data_AF-A0A968F3T5-F1
#
_entry.id   AF-A0A968F3T5-F1
#
_cell.length_a   1.000
_cell.length_b   1.000
_cell.length_c   1.000
_cell.angle_alpha   90.00
_cell.angle_beta   90.00
_cell.angle_gamma   90.00
#
_symmetry.space_group_name_H-M   'P 1'
#
loop_
_entity.id
_entity.type
_entity.pdbx_description
1 polymer ?
#
loop_
_entity_poly.entity_id
_entity_poly.type
_entity_poly.pdbx_seq_one_letter_code
_entity_poly.pdbx_strand_id
1 'polypeptide(L)'
;QKFAGVDGLLLEYFTSLYSTGSAAGELVGLPGGNGIDYFYFIDPASLGFKMRDGVWRIYQQQENKKVWLDQGSTYFYGLKADSVNPGGNSLLKSIPFVARVEQQMIHDMHKSMHNA
;
A
#
# COMPACT_ATOMS: atom_id res chain seq x y z
N GLN A 1 0.39 -1.38 23.40
CA GLN A 1 1.75 -0.86 23.55
C GLN A 1 1.87 0.35 22.63
N LYS A 2 2.10 1.57 23.15
CA LYS A 2 2.22 2.77 22.31
C LYS A 2 3.64 2.79 21.72
N PHE A 3 3.80 2.28 20.50
CA PHE A 3 4.97 2.61 19.68
C PHE A 3 4.85 4.10 19.34
N ALA A 4 5.50 4.98 20.13
CA ALA A 4 5.37 6.42 19.98
C ALA A 4 6.63 6.99 19.31
N GLY A 5 6.44 7.81 18.27
CA GLY A 5 7.53 8.47 17.54
C GLY A 5 8.02 7.66 16.34
N VAL A 6 9.33 7.70 16.09
CA VAL A 6 9.96 7.13 14.89
C VAL A 6 9.76 5.61 14.80
N ASP A 7 9.79 4.89 15.93
CA ASP A 7 9.60 3.43 15.93
C ASP A 7 8.22 3.02 15.43
N GLY A 8 7.17 3.77 15.82
CA GLY A 8 5.82 3.55 15.32
C GLY A 8 5.70 3.86 13.83
N LEU A 9 6.37 4.92 13.38
CA LEU A 9 6.43 5.29 11.96
C LEU A 9 7.14 4.21 11.13
N LEU A 10 8.27 3.69 11.60
CA LEU A 10 9.00 2.62 10.93
C LEU A 10 8.19 1.31 10.91
N LEU A 11 7.56 0.97 12.03
CA LEU A 11 6.70 -0.22 12.12
C LEU A 11 5.55 -0.15 11.11
N GLU A 12 4.83 0.97 11.06
CA GLU A 12 3.72 1.15 10.12
C GLU A 12 4.21 1.16 8.67
N TYR A 13 5.34 1.84 8.40
CA TYR A 13 5.96 1.86 7.08
C TYR A 13 6.28 0.45 6.57
N PHE A 14 7.03 -0.35 7.34
CA PHE A 14 7.39 -1.70 6.93
C PHE A 14 6.19 -2.65 6.87
N THR A 15 5.20 -2.46 7.77
CA THR A 15 3.95 -3.21 7.73
C THR A 15 3.18 -2.94 6.44
N SER A 16 3.09 -1.68 6.03
CA SER A 16 2.42 -1.25 4.80
C SER A 16 3.12 -1.82 3.56
N LEU A 17 4.45 -1.74 3.49
CA LEU A 17 5.24 -2.32 2.40
C LEU A 17 5.08 -3.85 2.29
N TYR A 18 5.11 -4.54 3.43
CA TYR A 18 4.99 -5.99 3.45
C TYR A 18 3.60 -6.45 3.01
N SER A 19 2.55 -5.80 3.53
CA SER A 19 1.16 -6.20 3.30
C SER A 19 0.62 -5.74 1.95
N THR A 20 0.81 -4.47 1.59
CA THR A 20 0.21 -3.87 0.39
C THR A 20 1.20 -3.69 -0.76
N GLY A 21 2.50 -3.71 -0.49
CA GLY A 21 3.54 -3.44 -1.49
C GLY A 21 3.85 -1.97 -1.68
N SER A 22 3.27 -1.09 -0.87
CA SER A 22 3.51 0.35 -0.93
C SER A 22 3.29 0.98 0.43
N ALA A 23 3.84 2.17 0.63
CA ALA A 23 3.61 3.00 1.80
C ALA A 23 3.41 4.44 1.34
N ALA A 24 2.44 5.12 1.94
CA ALA A 24 2.10 6.49 1.57
C ALA A 24 1.74 7.29 2.81
N GLY A 25 1.93 8.60 2.74
CA GLY A 25 1.51 9.51 3.77
C GLY A 25 1.73 10.95 3.38
N GLU A 26 1.28 11.85 4.23
CA GLU A 26 1.42 13.28 4.01
C GLU A 26 2.17 13.92 5.18
N LEU A 27 3.11 14.78 4.82
CA LEU A 27 3.89 15.59 5.74
C LEU A 27 3.22 16.95 5.90
N VAL A 28 2.85 17.27 7.13
CA VAL A 28 2.25 18.56 7.48
C VAL A 28 3.31 19.41 8.15
N GLY A 29 3.60 20.56 7.54
CA GLY A 29 4.53 21.54 8.08
C GLY A 29 3.90 22.42 9.15
N LEU A 30 4.73 22.98 10.03
CA LEU A 30 4.31 24.03 10.95
C LEU A 30 3.88 25.29 10.15
N PRO A 31 2.93 26.11 10.66
CA PRO A 31 2.49 27.32 9.96
C PRO A 31 3.60 28.31 9.60
N GLY A 32 4.75 28.26 10.30
CA GLY A 32 5.92 29.10 10.05
C GLY A 32 6.93 28.53 9.04
N GLY A 33 6.68 27.34 8.46
CA GLY A 33 7.57 26.70 7.47
C GLY A 33 8.94 26.28 7.99
N ASN A 34 9.17 26.34 9.31
CA ASN A 34 10.44 26.09 9.97
C ASN A 34 10.55 24.67 10.56
N GLY A 35 9.58 23.79 10.30
CA GLY A 35 9.57 22.44 10.83
C GLY A 35 8.37 21.63 10.38
N ILE A 36 8.38 20.36 10.80
CA ILE A 36 7.31 19.39 10.57
C ILE A 36 6.42 19.41 11.82
N ASP A 37 5.11 19.54 11.62
CA ASP A 37 4.11 19.39 12.67
C ASP A 37 3.86 17.90 12.92
N TYR A 38 3.38 17.18 11.89
CA TYR A 38 3.19 15.74 11.96
C TYR A 38 3.25 15.08 10.57
N PHE A 39 3.36 13.76 10.59
CA PHE A 39 3.20 12.90 9.43
C PHE A 39 2.06 11.94 9.71
N TYR A 40 1.19 11.73 8.74
CA TYR A 40 0.12 10.73 8.85
C TYR A 40 0.11 9.81 7.64
N PHE A 41 -0.18 8.53 7.88
CA PHE A 41 -0.24 7.53 6.83
C PHE A 41 -1.54 7.65 6.03
N ILE A 42 -1.42 7.43 4.73
CA ILE A 42 -2.55 7.30 3.81
C ILE A 42 -2.63 5.82 3.43
N ASP A 43 -3.83 5.23 3.50
CA ASP A 43 -4.06 3.87 3.04
C ASP A 43 -3.73 3.77 1.53
N PRO A 44 -2.72 2.99 1.14
CA PRO A 44 -2.35 2.87 -0.27
C PRO A 44 -3.45 2.28 -1.15
N ALA A 45 -4.39 1.50 -0.60
CA ALA A 45 -5.52 0.97 -1.34
C ALA A 45 -6.49 2.07 -1.81
N SER A 46 -6.48 3.22 -1.14
CA SER A 46 -7.26 4.40 -1.53
C SER A 46 -6.59 5.21 -2.66
N LEU A 47 -5.35 4.89 -3.03
CA LEU A 47 -4.59 5.68 -4.01
C LEU A 47 -4.80 5.19 -5.43
N GLY A 48 -4.77 6.13 -6.37
CA GLY A 48 -4.66 5.87 -7.79
C GLY A 48 -3.60 6.74 -8.44
N PHE A 49 -3.13 6.26 -9.59
CA PHE A 49 -2.02 6.88 -10.33
C PHE A 49 -2.50 7.28 -11.71
N LYS A 50 -2.08 8.46 -12.17
CA LYS A 50 -2.31 8.90 -13.54
C LYS A 50 -1.09 9.62 -14.08
N MET A 51 -0.63 9.19 -15.25
CA MET A 51 0.46 9.86 -15.96
C MET A 51 -0.02 11.25 -16.42
N ARG A 52 0.74 12.29 -16.10
CA ARG A 52 0.58 13.65 -16.65
C ARG A 52 1.97 14.23 -16.90
N ASP A 53 2.19 14.75 -18.09
CA ASP A 53 3.45 15.41 -18.46
C ASP A 53 4.70 14.53 -18.22
N GLY A 54 4.55 13.21 -18.43
CA GLY A 54 5.63 12.24 -18.23
C GLY A 54 5.89 11.85 -16.77
N VAL A 55 5.08 12.34 -15.81
CA VAL A 55 5.22 12.05 -14.38
C VAL A 55 3.94 11.41 -13.84
N TRP A 56 4.09 10.40 -12.98
CA TRP A 56 2.96 9.83 -12.25
C TRP A 56 2.45 10.80 -11.20
N ARG A 57 1.17 11.19 -11.32
CA ARG A 57 0.47 11.94 -10.27
C ARG A 57 -0.42 11.01 -9.46
N ILE A 58 -0.42 11.24 -8.16
CA ILE A 58 -1.18 10.46 -7.18
C ILE A 58 -2.48 11.21 -6.87
N TYR A 59 -3.58 10.47 -6.85
CA TYR A 59 -4.85 10.95 -6.32
C TYR A 59 -5.37 9.97 -5.28
N GLN A 60 -6.10 10.46 -4.30
CA GLN A 60 -6.87 9.63 -3.40
C GLN A 60 -8.31 9.50 -3.93
N GLN A 61 -8.79 8.27 -3.98
CA GLN A 61 -10.19 7.95 -4.24
C GLN A 61 -10.99 8.14 -2.96
N GLN A 62 -11.84 9.16 -2.94
CA GLN A 62 -12.87 9.36 -1.93
C GLN A 62 -14.23 9.00 -2.53
N GLU A 63 -15.26 8.81 -1.71
CA GLU A 63 -16.55 8.18 -2.06
C GLU A 63 -17.07 8.51 -3.47
N ASN A 64 -17.08 9.79 -3.87
CA ASN A 64 -17.54 10.21 -5.20
C ASN A 64 -16.55 11.10 -5.96
N LYS A 65 -15.30 11.23 -5.52
CA LYS A 65 -14.34 12.13 -6.17
C LYS A 65 -12.89 11.66 -6.07
N LYS A 66 -12.10 12.10 -7.05
CA LYS A 66 -10.65 11.97 -7.05
C LYS A 66 -10.06 13.26 -6.50
N VAL A 67 -9.38 13.18 -5.36
CA VAL A 67 -8.65 14.31 -4.77
C VAL A 67 -7.19 14.16 -5.16
N TRP A 68 -6.66 15.11 -5.94
CA TRP A 68 -5.24 15.11 -6.29
C TRP A 68 -4.42 15.46 -5.05
N LEU A 69 -3.43 14.65 -4.77
CA LEU A 69 -2.52 14.89 -3.67
C LEU A 69 -1.43 15.87 -4.09
N ASP A 70 -1.00 16.72 -3.17
CA ASP A 70 0.08 17.67 -3.43
C ASP A 70 1.43 16.94 -3.49
N GLN A 71 2.21 17.22 -4.54
CA GLN A 71 3.50 16.54 -4.74
C GLN A 71 4.59 17.05 -3.79
N GLY A 72 4.40 18.23 -3.20
CA GLY A 72 5.33 18.81 -2.23
C GLY A 72 5.20 18.20 -0.83
N SER A 73 3.99 17.88 -0.40
CA SER A 73 3.71 17.31 0.93
C SER A 73 3.56 15.78 0.95
N THR A 74 3.22 15.15 -0.19
CA THR A 74 2.91 13.73 -0.24
C THR A 74 4.15 12.88 -0.41
N TYR A 75 4.34 11.94 0.52
CA TYR A 75 5.31 10.86 0.41
C TYR A 75 4.64 9.61 -0.16
N PHE A 76 5.29 8.96 -1.12
CA PHE A 76 4.89 7.67 -1.65
C PHE A 76 6.10 6.81 -1.97
N TYR A 77 6.02 5.53 -1.62
CA TYR A 77 7.00 4.52 -1.99
C TYR A 77 6.31 3.22 -2.37
N GLY A 78 6.57 2.73 -3.59
CA GLY A 78 6.08 1.45 -4.09
C GLY A 78 7.20 0.42 -4.21
N LEU A 79 7.05 -0.74 -3.57
CA LEU A 79 8.01 -1.83 -3.64
C LEU A 79 8.04 -2.42 -5.06
N LYS A 80 9.22 -2.41 -5.71
CA LYS A 80 9.36 -2.79 -7.13
C LYS A 80 8.37 -2.04 -8.04
N ALA A 81 8.14 -0.76 -7.75
CA ALA A 81 7.44 0.11 -8.69
C ALA A 81 8.30 0.36 -9.92
N ASP A 82 7.66 0.45 -11.08
CA ASP A 82 8.31 0.71 -12.37
C ASP A 82 7.47 1.68 -13.21
N SER A 83 7.90 1.93 -14.46
CA SER A 83 7.23 2.88 -15.36
C SER A 83 5.80 2.47 -15.75
N VAL A 84 5.46 1.18 -15.62
CA VAL A 84 4.17 0.61 -15.99
C VAL A 84 3.31 0.31 -14.76
N ASN A 85 3.93 -0.04 -13.63
CA ASN A 85 3.28 -0.27 -12.35
C ASN A 85 3.82 0.68 -11.27
N PRO A 86 3.26 1.89 -11.14
CA PRO A 86 3.70 2.85 -10.12
C PRO A 86 3.27 2.46 -8.70
N GLY A 87 2.28 1.59 -8.54
CA GLY A 87 1.68 1.26 -7.24
C GLY A 87 2.50 0.29 -6.39
N GLY A 88 3.57 -0.29 -6.93
CA GLY A 88 4.35 -1.33 -6.25
C GLY A 88 3.70 -2.71 -6.26
N ASN A 89 4.34 -3.65 -5.57
CA ASN A 89 3.95 -5.06 -5.52
C ASN A 89 4.09 -5.63 -4.11
N SER A 90 2.99 -6.11 -3.54
CA SER A 90 2.99 -6.80 -2.24
C SER A 90 3.82 -8.08 -2.27
N LEU A 91 4.57 -8.32 -1.19
CA LEU A 91 5.25 -9.60 -0.98
C LEU A 91 4.27 -10.75 -0.75
N LEU A 92 3.06 -10.45 -0.27
CA LEU A 92 2.00 -11.43 -0.02
C LEU A 92 1.16 -11.74 -1.27
N LYS A 93 1.42 -11.10 -2.41
CA LYS A 93 0.62 -11.24 -3.63
C LYS A 93 0.54 -12.68 -4.15
N SER A 94 1.53 -13.53 -3.84
CA SER A 94 1.54 -14.95 -4.22
C SER A 94 0.72 -15.86 -3.29
N ILE A 95 0.49 -15.46 -2.04
CA ILE A 95 -0.13 -16.33 -1.03
C ILE A 95 -1.55 -16.78 -1.41
N PRO A 96 -2.45 -15.91 -1.90
CA PRO A 96 -3.80 -16.34 -2.27
C PRO A 96 -3.85 -17.38 -3.39
N PHE A 97 -2.82 -17.42 -4.25
CA PHE A 97 -2.72 -18.45 -5.27
C PHE A 97 -2.33 -19.80 -4.64
N VAL A 98 -1.27 -19.81 -3.83
CA VAL A 98 -0.80 -21.02 -3.15
C VAL A 98 -1.89 -21.61 -2.25
N ALA A 99 -2.56 -20.79 -1.44
CA ALA A 99 -3.64 -21.23 -0.57
C ALA A 99 -4.82 -21.86 -1.34
N ARG A 100 -5.15 -21.34 -2.53
CA ARG A 100 -6.18 -21.93 -3.41
C ARG A 100 -5.76 -23.29 -3.94
N VAL A 101 -4.49 -23.45 -4.31
CA VAL A 101 -3.96 -24.75 -4.75
C VAL A 101 -4.00 -25.77 -3.61
N GLU A 102 -3.60 -25.38 -2.39
CA GLU A 102 -3.69 -26.23 -1.20
C GLU A 102 -5.13 -26.66 -0.89
N GLN A 103 -6.07 -25.72 -0.91
CA GLN A 103 -7.50 -25.99 -0.70
C GLN A 103 -8.05 -26.96 -1.75
N GLN A 104 -7.66 -26.80 -3.01
CA GLN A 104 -8.06 -27.68 -4.10
C GLN A 104 -7.53 -29.11 -3.89
N MET A 105 -6.27 -29.27 -3.50
CA MET A 105 -5.69 -30.59 -3.21
C MET A 105 -6.43 -31.29 -2.06
N ILE A 106 -6.75 -30.57 -0.98
CA ILE A 106 -7.53 -31.13 0.14
C ILE A 106 -8.91 -31.58 -0.31
N HIS A 107 -9.58 -30.77 -1.12
CA HIS A 107 -10.89 -31.10 -1.68
C HIS A 107 -10.84 -32.34 -2.58
N ASP A 108 -9.82 -32.46 -3.41
CA ASP A 108 -9.63 -33.61 -4.30
C ASP A 108 -9.32 -34.88 -3.51
N MET A 109 -8.50 -34.81 -2.45
CA MET A 109 -8.28 -35.93 -1.52
C MET A 109 -9.57 -36.40 -0.85
N HIS A 110 -10.41 -35.48 -0.37
CA HIS A 110 -11.72 -35.83 0.22
C HIS A 110 -12.63 -36.55 -0.79
N LYS A 111 -12.69 -36.08 -2.04
CA LYS A 111 -13.47 -36.75 -3.09
C LYS A 111 -12.94 -38.15 -3.38
N SER A 112 -11.62 -38.31 -3.47
CA SER A 112 -11.00 -39.63 -3.71
C SER A 112 -11.25 -40.60 -2.55
N MET A 113 -11.17 -40.14 -1.29
CA MET A 113 -11.49 -40.96 -0.12
C MET A 113 -12.97 -41.36 -0.04
N HIS A 114 -13.88 -40.50 -0.51
CA HIS A 114 -15.31 -40.80 -0.52
C HIS A 114 -15.71 -41.76 -1.66
N ASN A 115 -14.91 -41.84 -2.73
CA ASN A 115 -15.14 -42.68 -3.90
C ASN A 115 -14.33 -43.99 -3.90
N ALA A 116 -13.53 -44.24 -2.86
CA ALA A 116 -12.77 -45.47 -2.64
C ALA A 116 -13.48 -46.37 -1.62
#